data_AF-A0A969KQ88-F1
#
_entry.id   AF-A0A969KQ88-F1
#
_cell.length_a   1.000
_cell.length_b   1.000
_cell.length_c   1.000
_cell.angle_alpha   90.00
_cell.angle_beta   90.00
_cell.angle_gamma   90.00
#
_symmetry.space_group_name_H-M   'P 1'
#
loop_
_entity.id
_entity.type
_entity.pdbx_description
1 polymer ?
#
loop_
_entity_poly.entity_id
_entity_poly.type
_entity_poly.pdbx_seq_one_letter_code
_entity_poly.pdbx_strand_id
1 'polypeptide(L)'
;MERVAGTALGQANEAAGAFRRGELMQEAALDVGASGDDRLIAMLSYVTQIVIPVVMPVIVLLSESSKKRSFQRYHAVQSLAMMITLIALGGALTIATAVIQIIPFIGQVIGLLVLCLSPIAYLMVLVALFYYGYQAYQGKRFAIPGLTSFLRDQGWL
;
A
#
# COMPACT_ATOMS: atom_id res chain seq x y z
N MET A 1 4.67 -17.87 14.65
CA MET A 1 4.32 -18.00 13.21
C MET A 1 2.81 -18.14 13.02
N GLU A 2 2.14 -19.13 13.64
CA GLU A 2 0.67 -19.34 13.46
C GLU A 2 -0.21 -18.15 13.90
N ARG A 3 0.11 -17.46 15.00
CA ARG A 3 -0.64 -16.26 15.43
C ARG A 3 -0.62 -15.14 14.39
N VAL A 4 0.55 -14.90 13.78
CA VAL A 4 0.73 -13.84 12.77
C VAL A 4 0.01 -14.20 11.47
N ALA A 5 0.05 -15.48 11.08
CA ALA A 5 -0.70 -15.97 9.93
C ALA A 5 -2.22 -15.85 10.15
N GLY A 6 -2.71 -16.20 11.34
CA GLY A 6 -4.13 -16.07 11.70
C GLY A 6 -4.62 -14.62 11.69
N THR A 7 -3.83 -13.68 12.24
CA THR A 7 -4.17 -12.24 12.19
C THR A 7 -4.16 -11.70 10.76
N ALA A 8 -3.19 -12.10 9.93
CA ALA A 8 -3.13 -11.67 8.54
C ALA A 8 -4.33 -12.16 7.72
N LEU A 9 -4.78 -13.40 7.97
CA LEU A 9 -5.93 -14.00 7.28
C LEU A 9 -7.26 -13.32 7.68
N GLY A 10 -7.41 -12.99 8.97
CA GLY A 10 -8.53 -12.19 9.46
C GLY A 10 -8.59 -10.82 8.80
N GLN A 11 -7.46 -10.11 8.78
CA GLN A 11 -7.35 -8.78 8.16
C GLN A 11 -7.59 -8.82 6.64
N ALA A 12 -7.16 -9.88 5.96
CA ALA A 12 -7.45 -10.08 4.53
C ALA A 12 -8.96 -10.25 4.26
N ASN A 13 -9.66 -11.03 5.10
CA ASN A 13 -11.11 -11.21 4.99
C ASN A 13 -11.88 -9.91 5.27
N GLU A 14 -11.45 -9.14 6.26
CA GLU A 14 -12.03 -7.82 6.54
C GLU A 14 -11.80 -6.85 5.38
N ALA A 15 -10.59 -6.82 4.83
CA ALA A 15 -10.27 -6.00 3.66
C ALA A 15 -11.12 -6.35 2.45
N ALA A 16 -11.29 -7.65 2.17
CA ALA A 16 -12.17 -8.14 1.12
C ALA A 16 -13.64 -7.76 1.38
N GLY A 17 -14.07 -7.79 2.64
CA GLY A 17 -15.40 -7.34 3.06
C GLY A 17 -15.62 -5.85 2.81
N ALA A 18 -14.66 -5.00 3.19
CA ALA A 18 -14.73 -3.56 2.98
C ALA A 18 -14.76 -3.19 1.49
N PHE A 19 -13.96 -3.91 0.67
CA PHE A 19 -13.99 -3.76 -0.79
C PHE A 19 -15.35 -4.13 -1.38
N ARG A 20 -15.94 -5.24 -0.91
CA ARG A 20 -17.27 -5.71 -1.36
C ARG A 20 -18.39 -4.74 -1.01
N ARG A 21 -18.28 -4.06 0.12
CA ARG A 21 -19.27 -3.07 0.59
C ARG A 21 -19.03 -1.66 0.03
N GLY A 22 -17.93 -1.42 -0.68
CA GLY A 22 -17.58 -0.11 -1.22
C GLY A 22 -17.13 0.90 -0.17
N GLU A 23 -16.69 0.45 1.01
CA GLU A 23 -16.40 1.32 2.18
C GLU A 23 -14.97 1.85 2.21
N LEU A 24 -14.22 1.76 1.10
CA LEU A 24 -12.77 2.06 1.04
C LEU A 24 -12.38 3.47 1.52
N MET A 25 -13.33 4.42 1.53
CA MET A 25 -13.13 5.79 1.98
C MET A 25 -14.18 6.26 2.99
N GLN A 26 -14.95 5.33 3.57
CA GLN A 26 -16.01 5.69 4.51
C GLN A 26 -15.46 6.30 5.81
N GLU A 27 -14.21 5.95 6.16
CA GLU A 27 -13.49 6.55 7.29
C GLU A 27 -12.59 7.72 6.89
N ALA A 28 -12.64 8.20 5.64
CA ALA A 28 -11.78 9.28 5.21
C ALA A 28 -12.17 10.61 5.89
N ALA A 29 -11.37 11.06 6.85
CA ALA A 29 -11.61 12.27 7.63
C ALA A 29 -10.69 13.40 7.17
N LEU A 30 -11.25 14.59 6.93
CA LEU A 30 -10.48 15.80 6.62
C LEU A 30 -9.71 16.26 7.87
N ASP A 31 -8.40 16.40 7.73
CA ASP A 31 -7.54 16.96 8.76
C ASP A 31 -7.39 18.48 8.56
N VAL A 32 -8.18 19.24 9.33
CA VAL A 32 -8.19 20.71 9.28
C VAL A 32 -6.83 21.30 9.70
N GLY A 33 -6.04 20.57 10.48
CA GLY A 33 -4.71 20.99 10.93
C GLY A 33 -3.61 20.79 9.87
N ALA A 34 -3.88 20.08 8.78
CA ALA A 34 -2.89 19.82 7.74
C ALA A 34 -2.68 21.05 6.83
N SER A 35 -1.47 21.61 6.87
CA SER A 35 -1.06 22.71 5.99
C SER A 35 -0.91 22.27 4.53
N GLY A 36 -0.80 23.23 3.60
CA GLY A 36 -0.57 22.95 2.17
C GLY A 36 0.69 22.10 1.93
N ASP A 37 1.78 22.41 2.63
CA ASP A 37 3.03 21.65 2.54
C ASP A 37 2.86 20.21 3.04
N ASP A 38 2.08 20.00 4.12
CA ASP A 38 1.82 18.65 4.64
C ASP A 38 1.09 17.77 3.63
N ARG A 39 0.09 18.35 2.95
CA ARG A 39 -0.71 17.70 1.92
C ARG A 39 0.14 17.34 0.71
N LEU A 40 1.02 18.25 0.30
CA LEU A 40 1.95 18.01 -0.81
C LEU A 40 2.95 16.91 -0.47
N ILE A 41 3.58 16.95 0.70
CA ILE A 41 4.52 15.91 1.15
C ILE A 41 3.83 14.55 1.30
N ALA A 42 2.61 14.52 1.82
CA ALA A 42 1.82 13.31 1.94
C ALA A 42 1.49 12.71 0.56
N MET A 43 1.04 13.53 -0.40
CA MET A 43 0.80 13.09 -1.79
C MET A 43 2.08 12.54 -2.43
N LEU A 44 3.20 13.25 -2.29
CA LEU A 44 4.49 12.81 -2.84
C LEU A 44 4.91 11.47 -2.27
N SER A 45 4.65 11.21 -0.99
CA SER A 45 4.96 9.93 -0.34
C SER A 45 4.27 8.73 -1.00
N TYR A 46 3.20 8.95 -1.77
CA TYR A 46 2.56 7.96 -2.65
C TYR A 46 3.08 8.05 -4.08
N VAL A 47 2.96 9.21 -4.73
CA VAL A 47 3.19 9.34 -6.18
C VAL A 47 4.64 9.05 -6.57
N THR A 48 5.61 9.48 -5.77
CA THR A 48 7.02 9.26 -6.12
C THR A 48 7.41 7.79 -6.06
N GLN A 49 6.60 6.93 -5.43
CA GLN A 49 6.86 5.49 -5.38
C GLN A 49 6.88 4.83 -6.76
N ILE A 50 6.26 5.46 -7.76
CA ILE A 50 6.24 4.96 -9.15
C ILE A 50 7.64 5.02 -9.78
N VAL A 51 8.39 6.10 -9.50
CA VAL A 51 9.71 6.37 -10.10
C VAL A 51 10.84 5.95 -9.16
N ILE A 52 10.70 6.31 -7.88
CA ILE A 52 11.70 6.06 -6.84
C ILE A 52 10.98 5.47 -5.62
N PRO A 53 10.68 4.16 -5.64
CA PRO A 53 10.07 3.43 -4.53
C PRO A 53 10.75 3.74 -3.19
N VAL A 54 9.96 3.82 -2.12
CA VAL A 54 10.44 3.87 -0.71
C VAL A 54 11.16 5.17 -0.31
N VAL A 55 11.86 5.86 -1.21
CA VAL A 55 12.76 6.98 -0.87
C VAL A 55 12.03 8.15 -0.21
N MET A 56 10.99 8.70 -0.84
CA MET A 56 10.28 9.86 -0.28
C MET A 56 9.67 9.60 1.11
N PRO A 57 8.88 8.52 1.34
CA PRO A 57 8.35 8.28 2.68
C PRO A 57 9.44 8.00 3.71
N VAL A 58 10.55 7.35 3.33
CA VAL A 58 11.70 7.18 4.23
C VAL A 58 12.33 8.52 4.61
N ILE A 59 12.54 9.42 3.64
CA ILE A 59 13.04 10.77 3.93
C ILE A 59 12.12 11.48 4.92
N VAL A 60 10.81 11.42 4.71
CA VAL A 60 9.83 12.03 5.62
C VAL A 60 9.96 11.44 7.02
N LEU A 61 9.95 10.11 7.16
CA LEU A 61 10.03 9.42 8.46
C LEU A 61 11.34 9.67 9.20
N LEU A 62 12.45 9.82 8.48
CA LEU A 62 13.75 10.16 9.08
C LEU A 62 13.89 11.66 9.37
N SER A 63 13.08 12.52 8.72
CA SER A 63 13.11 13.95 8.96
C SER A 63 12.54 14.31 10.33
N GLU A 64 13.14 15.32 10.97
CA GLU A 64 12.61 15.92 12.22
C GLU A 64 11.20 16.51 12.03
N SER A 65 10.82 16.84 10.79
CA SER A 65 9.50 17.38 10.48
C SER A 65 8.37 16.38 10.78
N SER A 66 8.61 15.08 10.59
CA SER A 66 7.60 14.04 10.86
C SER A 66 7.24 13.91 12.34
N LYS A 67 8.18 14.21 13.25
CA LYS A 67 7.93 14.19 14.70
C LYS A 67 6.96 15.29 15.13
N LYS A 68 6.97 16.42 14.42
CA LYS A 68 6.13 17.59 14.70
C LYS A 68 4.82 17.58 13.92
N ARG A 69 4.75 16.84 12.81
CA ARG A 69 3.63 16.86 11.87
C ARG A 69 3.03 15.47 11.69
N SER A 70 1.99 15.18 12.49
CA SER A 70 1.33 13.87 12.53
C SER A 70 0.71 13.47 11.19
N PHE A 71 0.18 14.42 10.40
CA PHE A 71 -0.39 14.14 9.08
C PHE A 71 0.66 13.60 8.08
N GLN A 72 1.84 14.23 8.03
CA GLN A 72 2.92 13.77 7.16
C GLN A 72 3.40 12.37 7.57
N ARG A 73 3.63 12.17 8.87
CA ARG A 73 4.07 10.89 9.42
C ARG A 73 3.06 9.78 9.11
N TYR A 74 1.76 10.04 9.30
CA TYR A 74 0.70 9.08 9.03
C TYR A 74 0.76 8.56 7.58
N HIS A 75 0.76 9.46 6.60
CA HIS A 75 0.79 9.06 5.18
C HIS A 75 2.14 8.50 4.74
N ALA A 76 3.26 8.93 5.34
CA ALA A 76 4.57 8.36 5.06
C ALA A 76 4.70 6.92 5.58
N VAL A 77 4.22 6.62 6.80
CA VAL A 77 4.18 5.24 7.33
C VAL A 77 3.26 4.38 6.47
N GLN A 78 2.04 4.86 6.19
CA GLN A 78 1.04 4.14 5.43
C GLN A 78 1.52 3.82 4.00
N SER A 79 2.09 4.79 3.29
CA SER A 79 2.57 4.59 1.93
C SER A 79 3.80 3.68 1.89
N LEU A 80 4.73 3.82 2.85
CA LEU A 80 5.89 2.94 2.96
C LEU A 80 5.47 1.49 3.19
N ALA A 81 4.58 1.26 4.17
CA ALA A 81 4.06 -0.06 4.46
C ALA A 81 3.37 -0.68 3.24
N MET A 82 2.56 0.11 2.53
CA MET A 82 1.90 -0.34 1.30
C MET A 82 2.92 -0.80 0.26
N MET A 83 4.00 -0.03 0.05
CA MET A 83 5.04 -0.40 -0.91
C MET A 83 5.75 -1.69 -0.50
N ILE A 84 6.10 -1.83 0.78
CA ILE A 84 6.73 -3.04 1.31
C ILE A 84 5.81 -4.25 1.12
N THR A 85 4.51 -4.11 1.39
CA THR A 85 3.51 -5.16 1.15
C THR A 85 3.44 -5.53 -0.33
N LEU A 86 3.39 -4.55 -1.23
CA LEU A 86 3.34 -4.78 -2.68
C LEU A 86 4.62 -5.47 -3.20
N ILE A 87 5.80 -5.05 -2.75
CA ILE A 87 7.07 -5.70 -3.08
C ILE A 87 7.10 -7.14 -2.57
N ALA A 88 6.66 -7.39 -1.33
CA ALA A 88 6.62 -8.73 -0.76
C ALA A 88 5.68 -9.65 -1.54
N LEU A 89 4.47 -9.18 -1.87
CA LEU A 89 3.49 -9.94 -2.67
C LEU A 89 3.99 -10.19 -4.11
N GLY A 90 4.54 -9.17 -4.76
CA GLY A 90 5.11 -9.30 -6.11
C GLY A 90 6.30 -10.25 -6.16
N GLY A 91 7.20 -10.17 -5.17
CA GLY A 91 8.32 -11.08 -5.01
C GLY A 91 7.87 -12.53 -4.78
N ALA A 92 6.91 -12.75 -3.89
CA ALA A 92 6.33 -14.07 -3.63
C ALA A 92 5.68 -14.67 -4.89
N LEU A 93 4.91 -13.87 -5.64
CA LEU A 93 4.29 -14.29 -6.90
C LEU A 93 5.34 -14.63 -7.97
N THR A 94 6.41 -13.85 -8.05
CA THR A 94 7.52 -14.09 -8.98
C THR A 94 8.22 -15.41 -8.67
N ILE A 95 8.55 -15.65 -7.39
CA ILE A 95 9.18 -16.89 -6.94
C ILE A 95 8.27 -18.09 -7.21
N ALA A 96 6.98 -17.99 -6.87
CA ALA A 96 6.00 -19.05 -7.10
C ALA A 96 5.90 -19.40 -8.59
N THR A 97 5.85 -18.38 -9.46
CA THR A 97 5.80 -18.57 -10.92
C THR A 97 7.07 -19.23 -11.44
N ALA A 98 8.25 -18.81 -10.95
CA ALA A 98 9.53 -19.39 -11.36
C ALA A 98 9.63 -20.88 -10.99
N VAL A 99 9.15 -21.29 -9.81
CA VAL A 99 9.11 -22.71 -9.41
C VAL A 99 8.17 -23.51 -10.31
N ILE A 100 6.99 -22.97 -10.64
CA ILE A 100 6.02 -23.65 -11.51
C ILE A 100 6.56 -23.82 -12.94
N GLN A 101 7.40 -22.90 -13.42
CA GLN A 101 8.02 -22.98 -14.75
C GLN A 101 8.98 -24.16 -14.96
N ILE A 102 9.41 -24.85 -13.89
CA ILE A 102 10.22 -26.07 -13.99
C ILE A 102 9.46 -27.19 -14.70
N ILE A 103 8.13 -27.23 -14.58
CA ILE A 103 7.29 -28.26 -15.21
C ILE A 103 7.07 -27.87 -16.68
N PRO A 104 7.56 -28.66 -17.67
CA PRO A 104 7.38 -28.35 -19.08
C PRO A 104 5.90 -28.36 -19.46
N PHE A 105 5.54 -27.55 -20.47
CA PHE A 105 4.17 -27.29 -20.94
C PHE A 105 3.24 -26.59 -19.93
N ILE A 106 2.99 -27.16 -18.76
CA ILE A 106 2.09 -26.57 -17.75
C ILE A 106 2.65 -25.25 -17.21
N GLY A 107 3.95 -25.23 -16.88
CA GLY A 107 4.61 -24.04 -16.37
C GLY A 107 4.65 -22.89 -17.38
N GLN A 108 4.74 -23.20 -18.66
CA GLN A 108 4.73 -22.21 -19.74
C GLN A 108 3.36 -21.57 -19.90
N VAL A 109 2.27 -22.36 -19.84
CA VAL A 109 0.90 -21.83 -19.91
C VAL A 109 0.60 -20.91 -18.72
N ILE A 110 0.96 -21.33 -17.51
CA ILE A 110 0.75 -20.52 -16.30
C ILE A 110 1.63 -19.26 -16.34
N GLY A 111 2.90 -19.39 -16.73
CA GLY A 111 3.80 -18.25 -16.87
C GLY A 111 3.29 -17.22 -17.89
N LEU A 112 2.74 -17.68 -19.01
CA LEU A 112 2.10 -16.80 -20.01
C LEU A 112 0.87 -16.09 -19.43
N LEU A 113 0.03 -16.79 -18.67
CA LEU A 113 -1.12 -16.17 -18.01
C LEU A 113 -0.69 -15.09 -17.02
N VAL A 114 0.29 -15.38 -16.16
CA VAL A 114 0.85 -14.38 -15.22
C VAL A 114 1.43 -13.20 -15.97
N LEU A 115 2.16 -13.44 -17.06
CA LEU A 115 2.73 -12.39 -17.90
C LEU A 115 1.63 -11.50 -18.49
N CYS A 116 0.52 -12.06 -18.97
CA CYS A 116 -0.61 -11.29 -19.51
C CYS A 116 -1.38 -10.50 -18.44
N LEU A 117 -1.43 -11.00 -17.20
CA LEU A 117 -2.10 -10.31 -16.08
C LEU A 117 -1.20 -9.27 -15.40
N SER A 118 0.12 -9.38 -15.54
CA SER A 118 1.07 -8.48 -14.90
C SER A 118 0.91 -6.99 -15.26
N PRO A 119 0.61 -6.59 -16.52
CA PRO A 119 0.38 -5.19 -16.86
C PRO A 119 -0.90 -4.64 -16.23
N ILE A 120 -1.94 -5.48 -16.12
CA ILE A 120 -3.20 -5.11 -15.46
C ILE A 120 -2.95 -4.91 -13.97
N ALA A 121 -2.23 -5.82 -13.32
CA ALA A 121 -1.86 -5.68 -11.91
C ALA A 121 -1.03 -4.41 -11.65
N TYR A 122 -0.04 -4.14 -12.51
CA TYR A 122 0.78 -2.93 -12.42
C TYR A 122 -0.07 -1.66 -12.59
N LEU A 123 -1.01 -1.65 -13.55
CA LEU A 123 -1.92 -0.52 -13.76
C LEU A 123 -2.82 -0.30 -12.54
N MET A 124 -3.32 -1.36 -11.90
CA MET A 124 -4.11 -1.25 -10.67
C MET A 124 -3.29 -0.61 -9.53
N VAL A 125 -2.02 -0.99 -9.37
CA VAL A 125 -1.11 -0.39 -8.38
C VAL A 125 -0.89 1.09 -8.69
N LEU A 126 -0.66 1.44 -9.96
CA LEU A 126 -0.45 2.82 -10.39
C LEU A 126 -1.69 3.68 -10.09
N VAL A 127 -2.88 3.19 -10.44
CA VAL A 127 -4.16 3.86 -10.13
C VAL A 127 -4.33 4.03 -8.62
N ALA A 128 -4.02 3.00 -7.82
CA ALA A 128 -4.10 3.07 -6.37
C ALA A 128 -3.14 4.13 -5.79
N LEU A 129 -1.89 4.19 -6.26
CA LEU A 129 -0.90 5.18 -5.82
C LEU A 129 -1.36 6.62 -6.12
N PHE A 130 -1.84 6.88 -7.34
CA PHE A 130 -2.38 8.19 -7.68
C PHE A 130 -3.64 8.52 -6.89
N TYR A 131 -4.54 7.56 -6.72
CA TYR A 131 -5.78 7.76 -5.98
C TYR A 131 -5.52 8.11 -4.51
N TYR A 132 -4.68 7.34 -3.83
CA TYR A 132 -4.30 7.60 -2.44
C TYR A 132 -3.49 8.89 -2.30
N GLY A 133 -2.59 9.18 -3.23
CA GLY A 133 -1.88 10.45 -3.30
C GLY A 133 -2.84 11.63 -3.43
N TYR A 134 -3.84 11.53 -4.31
CA TYR A 134 -4.86 12.56 -4.49
C TYR A 134 -5.70 12.78 -3.23
N GLN A 135 -6.14 11.72 -2.54
CA GLN A 135 -6.88 11.87 -1.28
C GLN A 135 -6.01 12.52 -0.18
N ALA A 136 -4.72 12.16 -0.12
CA ALA A 136 -3.78 12.80 0.81
C ALA A 136 -3.58 14.28 0.48
N TYR A 137 -3.54 14.65 -0.81
CA TYR A 137 -3.47 16.05 -1.24
C TYR A 137 -4.72 16.85 -0.83
N GLN A 138 -5.89 16.21 -0.81
CA GLN A 138 -7.12 16.82 -0.29
C GLN A 138 -7.12 16.98 1.23
N GLY A 139 -6.07 16.55 1.93
CA GLY A 139 -5.95 16.66 3.38
C GLY A 139 -6.74 15.60 4.14
N LYS A 140 -7.10 14.47 3.49
CA LYS A 140 -7.86 13.40 4.14
C LYS A 140 -6.93 12.35 4.72
N ARG A 141 -7.14 12.00 6.00
CA ARG A 141 -6.64 10.76 6.58
C ARG A 141 -7.62 9.64 6.24
N PHE A 142 -7.15 8.57 5.62
CA PHE A 142 -7.99 7.44 5.21
C PHE A 142 -7.32 6.13 5.57
N ALA A 143 -8.12 5.11 5.86
CA ALA A 143 -7.63 3.77 6.10
C ALA A 143 -7.63 2.94 4.83
N ILE A 144 -6.52 2.25 4.55
CA ILE A 144 -6.44 1.18 3.56
C ILE A 144 -6.85 -0.10 4.30
N PRO A 145 -7.95 -0.78 3.91
CA PRO A 145 -8.41 -1.97 4.61
C PRO A 145 -7.33 -3.06 4.67
N GLY A 146 -7.21 -3.72 5.82
CA GLY A 146 -6.19 -4.72 6.10
C GLY A 146 -4.82 -4.14 6.42
N LEU A 147 -4.35 -3.12 5.68
CA LEU A 147 -3.04 -2.52 5.91
C LEU A 147 -3.03 -1.49 7.05
N THR A 148 -3.94 -0.52 7.02
CA THR A 148 -3.96 0.55 8.04
C THR A 148 -4.41 0.03 9.40
N SER A 149 -5.35 -0.93 9.43
CA SER A 149 -5.72 -1.62 10.67
C SER A 149 -4.51 -2.34 11.27
N PHE A 150 -3.78 -3.12 10.47
CA PHE A 150 -2.52 -3.75 10.90
C PHE A 150 -1.52 -2.74 11.47
N LEU A 151 -1.27 -1.63 10.77
CA LEU A 151 -0.34 -0.61 11.24
C LEU A 151 -0.78 0.06 12.56
N ARG A 152 -2.09 0.26 12.74
CA ARG A 152 -2.67 0.78 13.98
C ARG A 152 -2.51 -0.22 15.13
N ASP A 153 -2.76 -1.50 14.88
CA ASP A 153 -2.61 -2.57 15.87
C ASP A 153 -1.15 -2.74 16.32
N GLN A 154 -0.18 -2.48 15.43
CA GLN A 154 1.25 -2.46 15.75
C GLN A 154 1.72 -1.14 16.40
N GLY A 155 0.85 -0.13 16.53
CA GLY A 155 1.19 1.18 17.11
C GLY A 155 2.10 2.04 16.23
N TRP A 156 2.12 1.81 14.91
CA TRP A 156 2.96 2.57 13.98
C TRP A 156 2.31 3.88 13.52
N LEU A 157 0.98 3.97 13.60
CA LEU A 157 0.15 5.13 13.22
C LEU A 157 -0.35 5.91 14.43
#